data_AF-A0A353SZK4-F1
#
_entry.id   AF-A0A353SZK4-F1
#
_cell.length_a   1.000
_cell.length_b   1.000
_cell.length_c   1.000
_cell.angle_alpha   90.00
_cell.angle_beta   90.00
_cell.angle_gamma   90.00
#
_symmetry.space_group_name_H-M   'P 1'
#
loop_
_entity.id
_entity.type
_entity.pdbx_description
1 polymer ?
#
loop_
_entity_poly.entity_id
_entity_poly.type
_entity_poly.pdbx_seq_one_letter_code
_entity_poly.pdbx_strand_id
1 'polypeptide(L)'
;MQSVPVDKQMIFLMQYNGKKKNPILALLLAYFLGGFGAHKFYIGQNDLGIIYLLFCWTGFPSLIALIECFWISSVISKINRRKALEIATLIGGGSLNMYM
;
A
#
# COMPACT_ATOMS: atom_id res chain seq x y z
N MET A 1 13.21 -6.99 -11.18
CA MET A 1 14.43 -6.77 -10.39
C MET A 1 15.69 -6.70 -11.25
N GLN A 2 15.66 -7.21 -12.49
CA GLN A 2 16.81 -7.21 -13.42
C GLN A 2 17.09 -5.86 -14.12
N SER A 3 16.34 -4.79 -13.82
CA SER A 3 16.46 -3.47 -14.47
C SER A 3 17.21 -2.42 -13.66
N VAL A 4 17.58 -2.72 -12.40
CA VAL A 4 18.29 -1.76 -11.52
C VAL A 4 19.80 -2.09 -11.55
N PRO A 5 20.68 -1.12 -11.88
CA PRO A 5 22.14 -1.31 -11.86
C PRO A 5 22.63 -1.85 -10.51
N VAL A 6 23.62 -2.75 -10.50
CA VAL A 6 24.08 -3.50 -9.31
C VAL A 6 24.50 -2.57 -8.17
N ASP A 7 25.22 -1.52 -8.51
CA ASP A 7 25.64 -0.39 -7.69
C ASP A 7 24.47 0.35 -7.00
N LYS A 8 23.29 0.35 -7.61
CA LYS A 8 22.06 1.00 -7.10
C LYS A 8 21.09 0.04 -6.41
N GLN A 9 21.29 -1.27 -6.54
CA GLN A 9 20.41 -2.27 -5.94
C GLN A 9 20.37 -2.15 -4.42
N MET A 10 21.49 -1.85 -3.77
CA MET A 10 21.53 -1.68 -2.32
C MET A 10 20.69 -0.50 -1.84
N ILE A 11 20.80 0.67 -2.51
CA ILE A 11 20.01 1.86 -2.18
C ILE A 11 18.52 1.59 -2.42
N PHE A 12 18.19 0.91 -3.53
CA PHE A 12 16.82 0.50 -3.83
C PHE A 12 16.26 -0.40 -2.73
N LEU A 13 17.00 -1.45 -2.33
CA LEU A 13 16.55 -2.40 -1.33
C LEU A 13 16.34 -1.73 0.03
N MET A 14 17.25 -0.84 0.45
CA MET A 14 17.08 -0.08 1.70
C MET A 14 15.82 0.78 1.68
N GLN A 15 15.61 1.56 0.61
CA GLN A 15 14.43 2.42 0.49
C GLN A 15 13.13 1.61 0.35
N TYR A 16 13.16 0.55 -0.47
CA TYR A 16 12.00 -0.28 -0.73
C TYR A 16 11.56 -1.03 0.52
N ASN A 17 12.50 -1.63 1.25
CA ASN A 17 12.17 -2.41 2.45
C ASN A 17 11.54 -1.53 3.55
N GLY A 18 11.98 -0.27 3.68
CA GLY A 18 11.37 0.70 4.62
C GLY A 18 9.99 1.21 4.20
N LYS A 19 9.64 1.15 2.91
CA LYS A 19 8.35 1.67 2.38
C LYS A 19 7.34 0.57 2.04
N LYS A 20 7.77 -0.68 1.94
CA LYS A 20 6.96 -1.87 1.66
C LYS A 20 5.91 -2.05 2.75
N LYS A 21 4.68 -2.33 2.33
CA LYS A 21 3.54 -2.62 3.21
C LYS A 21 3.30 -4.13 3.27
N ASN A 22 2.93 -4.64 4.44
CA ASN A 22 2.65 -6.06 4.64
C ASN A 22 1.13 -6.32 4.41
N PRO A 23 0.75 -7.20 3.46
CA PRO A 23 -0.65 -7.51 3.20
C PRO A 23 -1.35 -8.16 4.38
N ILE A 24 -0.65 -8.96 5.17
CA ILE A 24 -1.20 -9.64 6.35
C ILE A 24 -1.55 -8.63 7.43
N LEU A 25 -0.69 -7.63 7.65
CA LEU A 25 -1.00 -6.53 8.58
C LEU A 25 -2.22 -5.75 8.12
N ALA A 26 -2.31 -5.41 6.83
CA ALA A 26 -3.49 -4.71 6.29
C ALA A 26 -4.79 -5.51 6.48
N LEU A 27 -4.73 -6.85 6.28
CA LEU A 27 -5.85 -7.75 6.52
C LEU A 27 -6.25 -7.79 7.99
N LEU A 28 -5.28 -7.89 8.90
CA LEU A 28 -5.53 -7.90 10.35
C LEU A 28 -6.17 -6.60 10.81
N LEU A 29 -5.68 -5.46 10.30
CA LEU A 29 -6.27 -4.15 10.57
C LEU A 29 -7.69 -4.03 10.01
N ALA A 30 -7.97 -4.59 8.83
CA ALA A 30 -9.30 -4.57 8.24
C ALA A 30 -10.29 -5.47 9.00
N TYR A 31 -9.83 -6.61 9.51
CA TYR A 31 -10.68 -7.54 10.26
C TYR A 31 -11.01 -7.04 11.66
N PHE A 32 -10.01 -6.61 12.44
CA PHE A 32 -10.21 -6.19 13.83
C PHE A 32 -10.64 -4.73 13.97
N LEU A 33 -10.14 -3.85 13.09
CA LEU A 33 -10.30 -2.40 13.18
C LEU A 33 -10.96 -1.81 11.92
N GLY A 34 -11.62 -2.66 11.12
CA GLY A 34 -12.27 -2.29 9.87
C GLY A 34 -13.38 -1.26 10.04
N GLY A 35 -14.18 -1.38 11.11
CA GLY A 35 -15.22 -0.42 11.45
C GLY A 35 -14.72 1.00 11.70
N PHE A 36 -13.47 1.14 12.15
CA PHE A 36 -12.79 2.42 12.36
C PHE A 36 -12.01 2.91 11.14
N GLY A 37 -11.88 2.07 10.10
CA GLY A 37 -11.14 2.40 8.87
C GLY A 37 -9.61 2.35 9.00
N ALA A 38 -9.05 1.66 10.00
CA ALA A 38 -7.60 1.65 10.24
C ALA A 38 -6.79 1.09 9.06
N HIS A 39 -7.34 0.12 8.34
CA HIS A 39 -6.72 -0.43 7.13
C HIS A 39 -6.60 0.60 6.01
N LYS A 40 -7.51 1.58 5.92
CA LYS A 40 -7.42 2.68 4.94
C LYS A 40 -6.27 3.63 5.27
N PHE A 41 -6.11 3.99 6.55
CA PHE A 41 -4.97 4.78 7.01
C PHE A 41 -3.63 4.06 6.80
N TYR A 42 -3.56 2.74 7.04
CA TYR A 42 -2.35 1.95 6.81
C TYR A 42 -1.86 2.01 5.35
N ILE A 43 -2.81 2.01 4.43
CA ILE A 43 -2.61 2.02 2.98
C ILE A 43 -2.26 3.43 2.45
N GLY A 44 -2.52 4.47 3.23
CA GLY A 44 -2.32 5.87 2.85
C GLY A 44 -3.56 6.52 2.22
N GLN A 45 -4.73 5.90 2.37
CA GLN A 45 -6.03 6.43 1.91
C GLN A 45 -6.70 7.16 3.09
N ASN A 46 -6.11 8.27 3.52
CA ASN A 46 -6.56 8.98 4.72
C ASN A 46 -7.98 9.53 4.58
N ASP A 47 -8.35 10.04 3.40
CA ASP A 47 -9.68 10.59 3.14
C ASP A 47 -10.77 9.53 3.38
N LEU A 48 -10.53 8.30 2.90
CA LEU A 48 -11.44 7.17 3.13
C LEU A 48 -11.42 6.72 4.59
N GLY A 49 -10.26 6.74 5.25
CA GLY A 49 -10.16 6.42 6.68
C GLY A 49 -10.99 7.37 7.54
N ILE A 50 -10.96 8.67 7.22
CA ILE A 50 -11.76 9.69 7.93
C ILE A 50 -13.25 9.43 7.73
N ILE A 51 -13.68 9.12 6.50
CA ILE A 51 -15.08 8.75 6.21
C ILE A 51 -15.49 7.54 7.07
N TYR A 52 -14.67 6.50 7.14
CA TYR A 52 -14.96 5.33 7.97
C TYR A 52 -15.07 5.69 9.45
N LEU A 53 -14.20 6.58 9.95
CA LEU A 53 -14.23 7.03 11.34
C LEU A 53 -15.51 7.84 11.65
N LEU A 54 -15.95 8.71 10.75
CA LEU A 54 -17.19 9.48 10.90
C LEU A 54 -18.44 8.60 10.87
N PHE A 55 -18.41 7.50 10.12
CA PHE A 55 -19.53 6.56 10.01
C PHE A 55 -19.42 5.34 10.92
N CYS A 56 -18.35 5.20 11.73
CA CYS A 56 -18.09 3.99 12.52
C CYS A 56 -19.24 3.60 13.46
N TRP A 57 -19.94 4.59 13.99
CA TRP A 57 -21.10 4.43 14.86
C TRP A 57 -22.34 3.80 14.18
N THR A 58 -22.41 3.82 12.85
CA THR A 58 -23.52 3.20 12.11
C THR A 58 -23.36 1.68 11.95
N GLY A 59 -22.18 1.13 12.27
CA GLY A 59 -21.84 -0.28 12.05
C GLY A 59 -21.67 -0.68 10.57
N PHE A 60 -22.11 0.16 9.63
CA PHE A 60 -21.99 -0.05 8.19
C PHE A 60 -20.54 -0.16 7.69
N PRO A 61 -19.58 0.67 8.17
CA PRO A 61 -18.18 0.55 7.77
C PRO A 61 -17.56 -0.80 8.12
N SER A 62 -18.01 -1.45 9.20
CA SER A 62 -17.54 -2.78 9.59
C SER A 62 -17.92 -3.84 8.57
N LEU A 63 -19.15 -3.80 8.05
CA LEU A 63 -19.61 -4.74 7.02
C LEU A 63 -18.84 -4.54 5.71
N ILE A 64 -18.64 -3.27 5.29
CA ILE A 64 -17.83 -2.98 4.10
C ILE A 64 -16.40 -3.48 4.31
N ALA A 65 -15.79 -3.22 5.47
CA ALA A 65 -14.41 -3.64 5.75
C ALA A 65 -14.23 -5.16 5.67
N LEU A 66 -15.23 -5.96 6.08
CA LEU A 66 -15.21 -7.42 5.92
C LEU A 66 -15.18 -7.83 4.44
N ILE A 67 -15.94 -7.16 3.58
CA ILE A 67 -15.88 -7.39 2.13
C ILE A 67 -14.50 -6.96 1.60
N GLU A 68 -13.95 -5.87 2.13
CA GLU A 68 -12.65 -5.37 1.71
C GLU A 68 -11.48 -6.28 2.05
N CYS A 69 -11.59 -7.10 3.09
CA CYS A 69 -10.59 -8.11 3.44
C CYS A 69 -10.25 -9.05 2.27
N PHE A 70 -11.21 -9.37 1.40
CA PHE A 70 -10.97 -10.30 0.28
C PHE A 70 -10.03 -9.73 -0.79
N TRP A 71 -10.08 -8.42 -1.04
CA TRP A 71 -9.27 -7.77 -2.09
C TRP A 71 -8.14 -6.89 -1.57
N ILE A 72 -8.01 -6.70 -0.24
CA ILE A 72 -6.98 -5.85 0.36
C ILE A 72 -5.55 -6.30 -0.01
N SER A 73 -5.32 -7.62 -0.13
CA SER A 73 -4.02 -8.18 -0.54
C SER A 73 -3.64 -7.75 -1.96
N SER A 74 -4.61 -7.73 -2.87
CA SER A 74 -4.43 -7.25 -4.25
C SER A 74 -4.12 -5.74 -4.28
N VAL A 75 -4.78 -4.95 -3.43
CA VAL A 75 -4.51 -3.51 -3.28
C VAL A 75 -3.09 -3.26 -2.76
N ILE A 76 -2.68 -3.96 -1.70
CA ILE A 76 -1.33 -3.84 -1.13
C ILE A 76 -0.26 -4.23 -2.15
N SER A 77 -0.50 -5.28 -2.93
CA SER A 77 0.40 -5.70 -3.99
C SER A 77 0.57 -4.61 -5.05
N LYS A 78 -0.51 -3.93 -5.45
CA LYS A 78 -0.46 -2.78 -6.38
C LYS A 78 0.34 -1.61 -5.79
N ILE A 79 0.16 -1.31 -4.51
CA ILE A 79 0.87 -0.20 -3.84
C ILE A 79 2.35 -0.49 -3.69
N ASN A 80 2.70 -1.71 -3.27
CA ASN A 80 4.09 -2.13 -3.18
C ASN A 80 4.77 -2.08 -4.55
N ARG A 81 4.06 -2.46 -5.62
CA ARG A 81 4.55 -2.33 -6.99
C ARG A 81 4.76 -0.87 -7.40
N ARG A 82 3.82 0.02 -7.13
CA ARG A 82 3.96 1.46 -7.43
C ARG A 82 5.13 2.09 -6.70
N LYS A 83 5.27 1.81 -5.40
CA LYS A 83 6.40 2.27 -4.59
C LYS A 83 7.74 1.73 -5.09
N ALA A 84 7.79 0.47 -5.54
CA ALA A 84 8.98 -0.08 -6.15
C ALA A 84 9.35 0.66 -7.44
N LEU A 85 8.38 1.02 -8.27
CA LEU A 85 8.62 1.80 -9.49
C LEU A 85 9.10 3.22 -9.17
N GLU A 86 8.43 3.89 -8.24
CA GLU A 86 8.81 5.23 -7.77
C GLU A 86 10.24 5.27 -7.21
N ILE A 87 10.60 4.31 -6.35
CA ILE A 87 11.96 4.22 -5.80
C ILE A 87 12.98 3.91 -6.91
N ALA A 88 12.62 3.07 -7.88
CA ALA A 88 13.50 2.77 -9.02
C ALA A 88 13.70 3.98 -9.93
N THR A 89 12.68 4.82 -10.16
CA THR A 89 12.83 6.05 -10.95
C THR A 89 13.66 7.09 -10.20
N LEU A 90 13.44 7.26 -8.89
CA LEU A 90 14.18 8.22 -8.06
C LEU A 90 15.68 7.90 -7.97
N ILE A 91 16.06 6.62 -7.94
CA ILE A 91 17.47 6.19 -7.86
C ILE A 91 18.11 6.10 -9.26
N GLY A 92 17.34 6.30 -10.34
CA GLY A 92 17.82 6.25 -11.71
C GLY A 92 18.11 4.83 -12.20
N GLY A 93 17.26 3.86 -11.83
CA GLY A 93 17.34 2.44 -12.15
C GLY A 93 16.19 1.92 -13.05
N GLY A 94 15.78 2.70 -14.06
CA GLY A 94 14.90 2.19 -15.12
C GLY A 94 14.08 3.22 -15.91
N SER A 95 14.62 3.59 -17.07
CA SER A 95 13.96 4.03 -18.32
C SER A 95 13.18 5.35 -18.36
N LEU A 96 13.89 6.45 -18.65
CA LEU A 96 13.32 7.62 -19.35
C LEU A 96 12.90 7.32 -20.80
N ASN A 97 13.15 6.11 -21.31
CA ASN A 97 12.88 5.68 -22.70
C ASN A 97 11.49 5.05 -22.90
N MET A 98 10.56 5.16 -21.94
CA MET A 98 9.19 4.64 -22.08
C MET A 98 8.14 5.74 -22.27
N TYR A 99 8.57 7.00 -22.32
CA TYR A 99 7.73 8.20 -22.53
C TYR A 99 8.17 9.03 -23.74
N MET A 100 9.00 8.47 -24.63
CA MET A 100 9.37 9.01 -25.95
C MET A 100 8.94 8.02 -27.03
#